data_AF-A0A0S8I4M6-F1
#
_entry.id   AF-A0A0S8I4M6-F1
#
_cell.length_a   1.000
_cell.length_b   1.000
_cell.length_c   1.000
_cell.angle_alpha   90.00
_cell.angle_beta   90.00
_cell.angle_gamma   90.00
#
_symmetry.space_group_name_H-M   'P 1'
#
loop_
_entity.id
_entity.type
_entity.pdbx_description
1 polymer ?
#
loop_
_entity_poly.entity_id
_entity_poly.type
_entity_poly.pdbx_seq_one_letter_code
_entity_poly.pdbx_strand_id
1 'polypeptide(L)'
;MKDQPTLTLRTKMLGAMLREARLKYNMSLKEVAALIGSTSGAVSSYEHGRKGISLPELELFAYHLDIPLEHFTTGSTIPGGQKTEFDPTTMVSLRQRMVGALLRKHRMEAEMSIRALADAAGLRSKRLSVYERGDRPIPLPELERLVQVLGQSLEDYIDREGPVGEWAANKQVFANLLQLPSDLRDFLSTPENQSYLRAAKHISELSVEKLRALAESLLDLTL
;
A
#
# COMPACT_ATOMS: atom_id res chain seq x y z
N MET A 1 6.77 4.57 -27.79
CA MET A 1 5.57 3.85 -28.28
C MET A 1 5.48 2.38 -27.83
N LYS A 2 6.45 1.80 -27.13
CA LYS A 2 6.42 0.37 -26.72
C LYS A 2 5.59 0.08 -25.45
N ASP A 3 5.16 1.09 -24.68
CA ASP A 3 4.71 0.86 -23.29
C ASP A 3 3.20 1.07 -23.00
N GLN A 4 2.41 1.56 -23.97
CA GLN A 4 0.94 1.57 -23.87
C GLN A 4 0.29 0.17 -23.75
N PRO A 5 0.78 -0.89 -24.42
CA PRO A 5 0.22 -2.23 -24.24
C PRO A 5 0.42 -2.77 -22.81
N THR A 6 1.48 -2.37 -22.10
CA THR A 6 1.75 -2.82 -20.73
C THR A 6 0.77 -2.23 -19.71
N LEU A 7 0.44 -0.93 -19.82
CA LEU A 7 -0.55 -0.30 -18.93
C LEU A 7 -1.96 -0.87 -19.12
N THR A 8 -2.33 -1.10 -20.37
CA THR A 8 -3.65 -1.66 -20.69
C THR A 8 -3.77 -3.11 -20.22
N LEU A 9 -2.70 -3.91 -20.33
CA LEU A 9 -2.66 -5.26 -19.77
C LEU A 9 -2.80 -5.24 -18.24
N ARG A 10 -2.00 -4.43 -17.53
CA ARG A 10 -2.06 -4.31 -16.07
C ARG A 10 -3.42 -3.82 -15.58
N THR A 11 -4.03 -2.87 -16.29
CA THR A 11 -5.39 -2.38 -16.01
C THR A 11 -6.42 -3.50 -16.10
N LYS A 12 -6.32 -4.38 -17.11
CA LYS A 12 -7.21 -5.54 -17.26
C LYS A 12 -6.99 -6.59 -16.17
N MET A 13 -5.74 -6.84 -15.79
CA MET A 13 -5.43 -7.76 -14.68
C MET A 13 -6.03 -7.28 -13.36
N LEU A 14 -5.81 -6.01 -13.01
CA LEU A 14 -6.42 -5.41 -11.82
C LEU A 14 -7.94 -5.48 -11.88
N GLY A 15 -8.54 -5.18 -13.03
CA GLY A 15 -9.98 -5.33 -13.23
C GLY A 15 -10.51 -6.74 -12.96
N ALA A 16 -9.80 -7.76 -13.45
CA ALA A 16 -10.14 -9.16 -13.21
C ALA A 16 -10.05 -9.52 -11.71
N MET A 17 -8.99 -9.09 -11.03
CA MET A 17 -8.79 -9.32 -9.58
C MET A 17 -9.88 -8.65 -8.74
N LEU A 18 -10.25 -7.40 -9.07
CA LEU A 18 -11.35 -6.70 -8.41
C LEU A 18 -12.68 -7.43 -8.59
N ARG A 19 -12.96 -7.92 -9.80
CA ARG A 19 -14.17 -8.68 -10.10
C ARG A 19 -14.21 -9.99 -9.33
N GLU A 20 -13.11 -10.72 -9.31
CA GLU A 20 -12.98 -11.98 -8.58
C GLU A 20 -13.22 -11.76 -7.08
N ALA A 21 -12.53 -10.79 -6.49
CA ALA A 21 -12.71 -10.41 -5.09
C ALA A 21 -14.17 -10.03 -4.79
N ARG A 22 -14.79 -9.15 -5.61
CA ARG A 22 -16.17 -8.75 -5.41
C ARG A 22 -17.13 -9.95 -5.44
N LEU A 23 -16.97 -10.85 -6.41
CA LEU A 23 -17.82 -12.03 -6.56
C LEU A 23 -17.61 -13.03 -5.42
N LYS A 24 -16.37 -13.24 -4.97
CA LYS A 24 -16.04 -14.12 -3.83
C LYS A 24 -16.74 -13.69 -2.54
N TYR A 25 -16.90 -12.38 -2.32
CA TYR A 25 -17.60 -11.81 -1.17
C TYR A 25 -19.09 -11.53 -1.44
N ASN A 26 -19.65 -12.01 -2.56
CA ASN A 26 -21.06 -11.86 -2.95
C ASN A 26 -21.58 -10.42 -3.00
N MET A 27 -20.71 -9.46 -3.35
CA MET A 27 -21.09 -8.05 -3.36
C MET A 27 -21.58 -7.60 -4.75
N SER A 28 -22.58 -6.74 -4.75
CA SER A 28 -23.05 -6.03 -5.93
C SER A 28 -22.10 -4.88 -6.32
N LEU A 29 -22.20 -4.43 -7.57
CA LEU A 29 -21.47 -3.25 -8.04
C LEU A 29 -21.84 -1.98 -7.25
N LYS A 30 -23.09 -1.91 -6.74
CA LYS A 30 -23.59 -0.77 -5.97
C LYS A 30 -22.97 -0.72 -4.57
N GLU A 31 -22.84 -1.87 -3.92
CA GLU A 31 -22.21 -1.97 -2.60
C GLU A 31 -20.73 -1.61 -2.68
N VAL A 32 -19.99 -2.17 -3.65
CA VAL A 32 -18.58 -1.80 -3.85
C VAL A 32 -18.43 -0.31 -4.17
N ALA A 33 -19.29 0.24 -5.02
CA ALA A 33 -19.25 1.66 -5.35
C ALA A 33 -19.41 2.55 -4.11
N ALA A 34 -20.33 2.22 -3.21
CA ALA A 34 -20.51 2.95 -1.96
C ALA A 34 -19.27 2.86 -1.06
N LEU A 35 -18.64 1.69 -0.96
CA LEU A 35 -17.48 1.46 -0.09
C LEU A 35 -16.21 2.18 -0.53
N ILE A 36 -16.06 2.45 -1.82
CA ILE A 36 -14.87 3.13 -2.36
C ILE A 36 -15.15 4.56 -2.81
N GLY A 37 -16.32 5.12 -2.47
CA GLY A 37 -16.69 6.49 -2.84
C GLY A 37 -16.80 6.72 -4.36
N SER A 38 -17.30 5.73 -5.10
CA SER A 38 -17.39 5.73 -6.56
C SER A 38 -18.80 5.44 -7.07
N THR A 39 -18.98 5.19 -8.36
CA THR A 39 -20.28 4.83 -8.96
C THR A 39 -20.26 3.40 -9.50
N SER A 40 -21.41 2.73 -9.55
CA SER A 40 -21.51 1.36 -10.10
C SER A 40 -20.98 1.27 -11.54
N GLY A 41 -21.17 2.32 -12.34
CA GLY A 41 -20.63 2.42 -13.69
C GLY A 41 -19.11 2.53 -13.73
N ALA A 42 -18.51 3.24 -12.77
CA ALA A 42 -17.06 3.30 -12.61
C ALA A 42 -16.49 1.95 -12.17
N VAL A 43 -17.10 1.28 -11.17
CA VAL A 43 -16.69 -0.06 -10.72
C VAL A 43 -16.78 -1.07 -11.87
N SER A 44 -17.88 -1.08 -12.62
CA SER A 44 -18.01 -1.91 -13.83
C SER A 44 -16.89 -1.61 -14.84
N SER A 45 -16.54 -0.35 -15.02
CA SER A 45 -15.45 0.05 -15.93
C SER A 45 -14.07 -0.38 -15.42
N TYR A 46 -13.87 -0.41 -14.09
CA TYR A 46 -12.68 -0.97 -13.45
C TYR A 46 -12.57 -2.47 -13.74
N GLU A 47 -13.63 -3.23 -13.48
CA GLU A 47 -13.65 -4.69 -13.65
C GLU A 47 -13.40 -5.17 -15.08
N HIS A 48 -13.84 -4.39 -16.07
CA HIS A 48 -13.63 -4.70 -17.48
C HIS A 48 -12.32 -4.12 -18.02
N GLY A 49 -11.50 -3.47 -17.18
CA GLY A 49 -10.24 -2.84 -17.57
C GLY A 49 -10.39 -1.67 -18.54
N ARG A 50 -11.58 -1.07 -18.64
CA ARG A 50 -11.84 0.13 -19.48
C ARG A 50 -11.32 1.40 -18.82
N LYS A 51 -11.29 1.42 -17.48
CA LYS A 51 -10.72 2.48 -16.64
C LYS A 51 -9.90 1.80 -15.55
N GLY A 52 -8.78 2.39 -15.13
CA GLY A 52 -8.04 1.91 -13.96
C GLY A 52 -8.63 2.45 -12.67
N ILE A 53 -8.68 1.61 -11.64
CA ILE A 53 -8.89 2.04 -10.25
C ILE A 53 -7.67 2.86 -9.80
N SER A 54 -7.89 3.88 -8.98
CA SER A 54 -6.79 4.64 -8.36
C SER A 54 -6.30 3.99 -7.07
N LEU A 55 -5.11 4.38 -6.59
CA LEU A 55 -4.57 3.86 -5.34
C LEU A 55 -5.53 4.08 -4.15
N PRO A 56 -6.10 5.29 -3.91
CA PRO A 56 -7.03 5.48 -2.79
C PRO A 56 -8.32 4.64 -2.89
N GLU A 57 -8.88 4.49 -4.09
CA GLU A 57 -10.05 3.62 -4.29
C GLU A 57 -9.70 2.14 -4.01
N LEU A 58 -8.49 1.71 -4.37
CA LEU A 58 -8.00 0.36 -4.12
C LEU A 58 -7.69 0.11 -2.63
N GLU A 59 -7.10 1.09 -1.94
CA GLU A 59 -6.86 1.08 -0.49
C GLU A 59 -8.18 0.81 0.26
N LEU A 60 -9.26 1.53 -0.10
CA LEU A 60 -10.58 1.32 0.49
C LEU A 60 -11.22 -0.02 0.09
N PHE A 61 -11.03 -0.46 -1.15
CA PHE A 61 -11.52 -1.77 -1.60
C PHE A 61 -10.89 -2.91 -0.77
N ALA A 62 -9.56 -2.89 -0.66
CA ALA A 62 -8.77 -3.83 0.13
C ALA A 62 -9.21 -3.85 1.59
N TYR A 63 -9.33 -2.66 2.18
CA TYR A 63 -9.80 -2.46 3.55
C TYR A 63 -11.19 -3.09 3.80
N HIS A 64 -12.17 -2.76 2.97
CA HIS A 64 -13.54 -3.23 3.19
C HIS A 64 -13.73 -4.72 2.93
N LEU A 65 -13.01 -5.31 1.98
CA LEU A 65 -13.09 -6.76 1.70
C LEU A 65 -12.13 -7.58 2.56
N ASP A 66 -11.35 -6.95 3.44
CA ASP A 66 -10.31 -7.61 4.24
C ASP A 66 -9.30 -8.38 3.36
N ILE A 67 -8.86 -7.77 2.25
CA ILE A 67 -7.86 -8.30 1.34
C ILE A 67 -6.59 -7.45 1.49
N PRO A 68 -5.39 -8.02 1.72
CA PRO A 68 -4.15 -7.25 1.74
C PRO A 68 -3.98 -6.42 0.47
N LEU A 69 -3.48 -5.19 0.58
CA LEU A 69 -3.23 -4.34 -0.59
C LEU A 69 -2.20 -5.00 -1.53
N GLU A 70 -1.26 -5.73 -0.95
CA GLU A 70 -0.23 -6.55 -1.57
C GLU A 70 -0.82 -7.61 -2.50
N HIS A 71 -2.05 -8.08 -2.25
CA HIS A 71 -2.70 -9.00 -3.18
C HIS A 71 -2.79 -8.39 -4.57
N PHE A 72 -3.09 -7.10 -4.67
CA PHE A 72 -3.26 -6.40 -5.93
C PHE A 72 -1.94 -5.87 -6.51
N THR A 73 -0.95 -5.56 -5.66
CA THR A 73 0.34 -4.98 -6.08
C THR A 73 1.45 -6.01 -6.28
N THR A 74 1.55 -7.05 -5.44
CA THR A 74 2.66 -8.01 -5.38
C THR A 74 2.27 -9.50 -5.30
N GLY A 75 0.97 -9.84 -5.14
CA GLY A 75 0.43 -11.19 -5.31
C GLY A 75 0.32 -12.09 -4.06
N SER A 76 0.42 -11.54 -2.85
CA SER A 76 0.38 -12.32 -1.59
C SER A 76 -0.94 -12.16 -0.81
N THR A 77 -1.38 -13.20 -0.06
CA THR A 77 -2.67 -13.20 0.69
C THR A 77 -2.56 -13.76 2.11
N ILE A 78 -3.00 -13.01 3.14
CA ILE A 78 -3.27 -13.47 4.52
C ILE A 78 -4.45 -12.63 5.12
N PRO A 79 -5.30 -13.12 6.05
CA PRO A 79 -6.47 -12.39 6.57
C PRO A 79 -6.21 -11.61 7.88
N GLY A 80 -7.07 -10.60 8.18
CA GLY A 80 -7.32 -10.08 9.52
C GLY A 80 -6.84 -8.65 9.84
N GLY A 81 -7.77 -7.79 10.27
CA GLY A 81 -7.50 -6.50 10.93
C GLY A 81 -8.80 -5.81 11.36
N GLN A 82 -8.74 -4.98 12.41
CA GLN A 82 -9.91 -4.26 12.95
C GLN A 82 -10.22 -3.02 12.11
N LYS A 83 -11.50 -2.77 11.81
CA LYS A 83 -11.94 -1.69 10.91
C LYS A 83 -12.55 -0.53 11.69
N THR A 84 -12.07 0.68 11.44
CA THR A 84 -12.63 1.99 11.78
C THR A 84 -13.62 2.47 10.71
N GLU A 85 -14.71 3.15 11.11
CA GLU A 85 -15.67 3.77 10.20
C GLU A 85 -15.26 5.19 9.80
N PHE A 86 -15.42 5.54 8.51
CA PHE A 86 -15.18 6.88 7.96
C PHE A 86 -15.98 7.05 6.66
N ASP A 87 -16.19 8.29 6.19
CA ASP A 87 -16.82 8.54 4.88
C ASP A 87 -15.85 8.22 3.72
N PRO A 88 -16.16 7.22 2.87
CA PRO A 88 -15.30 6.80 1.78
C PRO A 88 -14.98 7.91 0.78
N THR A 89 -15.96 8.76 0.47
CA THR A 89 -15.83 9.79 -0.57
C THR A 89 -14.83 10.86 -0.13
N THR A 90 -14.98 11.35 1.10
CA THR A 90 -14.07 12.32 1.70
C THR A 90 -12.67 11.74 1.81
N MET A 91 -12.52 10.51 2.30
CA MET A 91 -11.23 9.83 2.44
C MET A 91 -10.50 9.71 1.10
N VAL A 92 -11.16 9.18 0.07
CA VAL A 92 -10.59 9.05 -1.28
C VAL A 92 -10.17 10.42 -1.80
N SER A 93 -11.03 11.43 -1.70
CA SER A 93 -10.72 12.78 -2.20
C SER A 93 -9.48 13.39 -1.52
N LEU A 94 -9.33 13.19 -0.20
CA LEU A 94 -8.19 13.68 0.56
C LEU A 94 -6.90 12.97 0.11
N ARG A 95 -6.94 11.63 0.04
CA ARG A 95 -5.78 10.84 -0.37
C ARG A 95 -5.35 11.11 -1.80
N GLN A 96 -6.28 11.34 -2.73
CA GLN A 96 -5.93 11.75 -4.10
C GLN A 96 -5.07 13.01 -4.13
N ARG A 97 -5.40 14.01 -3.30
CA ARG A 97 -4.62 15.25 -3.20
C ARG A 97 -3.25 15.00 -2.59
N MET A 98 -3.16 14.14 -1.57
CA MET A 98 -1.88 13.77 -0.95
C MET A 98 -0.96 13.05 -1.94
N VAL A 99 -1.47 12.04 -2.66
CA VAL A 99 -0.73 11.30 -3.69
C VAL A 99 -0.26 12.25 -4.80
N GLY A 100 -1.13 13.15 -5.27
CA GLY A 100 -0.78 14.17 -6.26
C GLY A 100 0.31 15.13 -5.79
N ALA A 101 0.21 15.61 -4.55
CA ALA A 101 1.21 16.49 -3.94
C ALA A 101 2.56 15.78 -3.74
N LEU A 102 2.55 14.52 -3.31
CA LEU A 102 3.76 13.71 -3.16
C LEU A 102 4.43 13.44 -4.50
N LEU A 103 3.64 13.13 -5.54
CA LEU A 103 4.14 12.97 -6.91
C LEU A 103 4.83 14.26 -7.40
N ARG A 104 4.20 15.41 -7.15
CA ARG A 104 4.78 16.71 -7.47
C ARG A 104 6.10 16.94 -6.73
N LYS A 105 6.16 16.62 -5.43
CA LYS A 105 7.37 16.72 -4.62
C LYS A 105 8.50 15.90 -5.23
N HIS A 106 8.31 14.60 -5.43
CA HIS A 106 9.33 13.71 -6.00
C HIS A 106 9.76 14.13 -7.41
N ARG A 107 8.85 14.64 -8.25
CA ARG A 107 9.21 15.22 -9.55
C ARG A 107 10.15 16.42 -9.41
N MET A 108 9.87 17.32 -8.47
CA MET A 108 10.71 18.51 -8.24
C MET A 108 12.07 18.14 -7.68
N GLU A 109 12.14 17.15 -6.78
CA GLU A 109 13.40 16.62 -6.23
C GLU A 109 14.24 15.91 -7.31
N ALA A 110 13.60 15.26 -8.28
CA ALA A 110 14.25 14.71 -9.47
C ALA A 110 14.57 15.77 -10.54
N GLU A 111 14.32 17.06 -10.26
CA GLU A 111 14.53 18.20 -11.16
C GLU A 111 13.86 18.07 -12.55
N MET A 112 12.81 17.24 -12.64
CA MET A 112 12.11 16.99 -13.90
C MET A 112 11.03 18.03 -14.15
N SER A 113 10.95 18.56 -15.37
CA SER A 113 9.77 19.33 -15.80
C SER A 113 8.54 18.42 -15.92
N ILE A 114 7.33 19.00 -15.82
CA ILE A 114 6.07 18.27 -16.09
C ILE A 114 6.11 17.61 -17.48
N ARG A 115 6.72 18.28 -18.47
CA ARG A 115 6.84 17.72 -19.81
C ARG A 115 7.75 16.49 -19.83
N ALA A 116 8.92 16.59 -19.22
CA ALA A 116 9.90 15.50 -19.17
C ALA A 116 9.32 14.25 -18.50
N LEU A 117 8.70 14.38 -17.32
CA LEU A 117 8.10 13.24 -16.62
C LEU A 117 6.92 12.66 -17.41
N ALA A 118 6.06 13.50 -17.98
CA ALA A 118 4.93 13.02 -18.77
C ALA A 118 5.40 12.24 -20.01
N ASP A 119 6.38 12.77 -20.74
CA ASP A 119 6.92 12.12 -21.94
C ASP A 119 7.58 10.77 -21.59
N ALA A 120 8.38 10.73 -20.52
CA ALA A 120 9.01 9.50 -20.01
C ALA A 120 7.98 8.45 -19.54
N ALA A 121 6.86 8.88 -18.95
CA ALA A 121 5.77 7.99 -18.55
C ALA A 121 4.80 7.64 -19.70
N GLY A 122 4.97 8.20 -20.89
CA GLY A 122 4.06 8.01 -22.03
C GLY A 122 2.68 8.66 -21.84
N LEU A 123 2.63 9.77 -21.10
CA LEU A 123 1.44 10.56 -20.78
C LEU A 123 1.49 11.94 -21.45
N ARG A 124 0.34 12.62 -21.52
CA ARG A 124 0.29 14.03 -21.93
C ARG A 124 0.61 14.92 -20.74
N SER A 125 1.39 15.98 -20.92
CA SER A 125 1.75 16.93 -19.83
C SER A 125 0.53 17.53 -19.13
N LYS A 126 -0.55 17.83 -19.88
CA LYS A 126 -1.82 18.29 -19.30
C LYS A 126 -2.42 17.27 -18.32
N ARG A 127 -2.28 15.97 -18.61
CA ARG A 127 -2.81 14.89 -17.78
C ARG A 127 -2.02 14.78 -16.47
N LEU A 128 -0.68 14.80 -16.54
CA LEU A 128 0.19 14.83 -15.36
C LEU A 128 -0.07 16.07 -14.48
N SER A 129 -0.26 17.24 -15.10
CA SER A 129 -0.55 18.48 -14.37
C SER A 129 -1.84 18.40 -13.53
N VAL A 130 -2.88 17.74 -14.04
CA VAL A 130 -4.15 17.52 -13.33
C VAL A 130 -3.98 16.50 -12.20
N TYR A 131 -3.11 15.50 -12.40
CA TYR A 131 -2.75 14.52 -11.35
C TYR A 131 -2.01 15.16 -10.18
N GLU A 132 -1.01 16.00 -10.44
CA GLU A 132 -0.25 16.69 -9.39
C GLU A 132 -1.07 17.68 -8.55
N ARG A 133 -2.23 18.12 -9.05
CA ARG A 133 -3.17 18.96 -8.29
C ARG A 133 -4.20 18.15 -7.50
N GLY A 134 -4.32 16.85 -7.76
CA GLY A 134 -5.36 16.01 -7.17
C GLY A 134 -6.77 16.24 -7.76
N ASP A 135 -6.89 17.02 -8.84
CA ASP A 135 -8.18 17.30 -9.49
C ASP A 135 -8.77 16.06 -10.18
N ARG A 136 -7.92 15.10 -10.51
CA ARG A 136 -8.31 13.84 -11.14
C ARG A 136 -7.58 12.67 -10.48
N PRO A 137 -8.30 11.56 -10.23
CA PRO A 137 -7.65 10.36 -9.73
C PRO A 137 -6.60 9.83 -10.70
N ILE A 138 -5.45 9.45 -10.15
CA ILE A 138 -4.36 8.81 -10.89
C ILE A 138 -4.65 7.30 -10.95
N PRO A 139 -4.87 6.71 -12.13
CA PRO A 139 -5.01 5.26 -12.25
C PRO A 139 -3.75 4.57 -11.73
N LEU A 140 -3.89 3.50 -10.95
CA LEU A 140 -2.75 2.82 -10.32
C LEU A 140 -1.65 2.44 -11.32
N PRO A 141 -1.93 1.90 -12.53
CA PRO A 141 -0.87 1.61 -13.49
C PRO A 141 -0.11 2.85 -13.98
N GLU A 142 -0.78 3.99 -14.06
CA GLU A 142 -0.12 5.25 -14.42
C GLU A 142 0.72 5.78 -13.26
N LEU A 143 0.27 5.61 -12.02
CA LEU A 143 1.05 5.92 -10.82
C LEU A 143 2.29 5.02 -10.73
N GLU A 144 2.14 3.70 -10.84
CA GLU A 144 3.24 2.72 -10.87
C GLU A 144 4.34 3.17 -11.85
N ARG A 145 3.95 3.56 -13.07
CA ARG A 145 4.90 4.05 -14.08
C ARG A 145 5.55 5.38 -13.72
N LEU A 146 4.78 6.35 -13.24
CA LEU A 146 5.31 7.67 -12.87
C LEU A 146 6.34 7.55 -11.75
N VAL A 147 6.03 6.74 -10.74
CA VAL A 147 6.90 6.43 -9.60
C VAL A 147 8.17 5.72 -10.05
N GLN A 148 8.04 4.73 -10.94
CA GLN A 148 9.19 4.03 -11.53
C GLN A 148 10.13 4.98 -12.29
N VAL A 149 9.59 5.91 -13.10
CA VAL A 149 10.40 6.90 -13.84
C VAL A 149 11.15 7.82 -12.89
N LEU A 150 10.57 8.15 -11.73
CA LEU A 150 11.19 8.97 -10.69
C LEU A 150 12.18 8.19 -9.81
N GLY A 151 12.38 6.89 -10.06
CA GLY A 151 13.24 6.04 -9.24
C GLY A 151 12.73 5.84 -7.80
N GLN A 152 11.44 6.05 -7.57
CA GLN A 152 10.79 5.92 -6.26
C GLN A 152 10.12 4.55 -6.12
N SER A 153 9.69 4.19 -4.91
CA SER A 153 8.88 3.00 -4.66
C SER A 153 7.39 3.36 -4.59
N LEU A 154 6.51 2.47 -5.06
CA LEU A 154 5.07 2.65 -4.86
C LEU A 154 4.73 2.65 -3.36
N GLU A 155 5.53 1.96 -2.55
CA GLU A 155 5.38 1.89 -1.10
C GLU A 155 5.48 3.25 -0.40
N ASP A 156 6.12 4.24 -1.03
CA ASP A 156 6.25 5.60 -0.50
C ASP A 156 4.92 6.38 -0.62
N TYR A 157 3.99 5.90 -1.44
CA TYR A 157 2.69 6.52 -1.70
C TYR A 157 1.52 5.85 -0.97
N ILE A 158 1.77 4.68 -0.36
CA ILE A 158 0.77 3.92 0.41
C ILE A 158 0.53 4.61 1.76
N ASP A 159 -0.72 4.63 2.23
CA ASP A 159 -1.03 5.10 3.58
C ASP A 159 -0.30 4.32 4.68
N ARG A 160 0.29 5.05 5.63
CA ARG A 160 0.90 4.48 6.84
C ARG A 160 0.38 5.08 8.14
N GLU A 161 -0.31 6.21 8.08
CA GLU A 161 -0.72 6.98 9.26
C GLU A 161 -2.24 7.11 9.39
N GLY A 162 -2.99 7.00 8.28
CA GLY A 162 -4.44 6.97 8.32
C GLY A 162 -5.01 5.63 8.79
N PRO A 163 -6.32 5.56 9.11
CA PRO A 163 -6.96 4.34 9.61
C PRO A 163 -6.83 3.14 8.65
N VAL A 164 -6.76 3.41 7.35
CA VAL A 164 -6.53 2.36 6.32
C VAL A 164 -5.06 1.94 6.30
N GLY A 165 -4.13 2.88 6.50
CA GLY A 165 -2.70 2.61 6.54
C GLY A 165 -2.27 1.84 7.78
N GLU A 166 -2.76 2.23 8.95
CA GLU A 166 -2.53 1.48 10.21
C GLU A 166 -3.07 0.05 10.10
N TRP A 167 -4.28 -0.12 9.53
CA TRP A 167 -4.84 -1.43 9.27
C TRP A 167 -3.96 -2.27 8.34
N ALA A 168 -3.51 -1.71 7.21
CA ALA A 168 -2.67 -2.42 6.25
C ALA A 168 -1.31 -2.81 6.86
N ALA A 169 -0.67 -1.89 7.59
CA ALA A 169 0.59 -2.12 8.28
C ALA A 169 0.47 -3.23 9.33
N ASN A 170 -0.58 -3.18 10.16
CA ASN A 170 -0.85 -4.21 11.17
C ASN A 170 -1.07 -5.59 10.54
N LYS A 171 -1.76 -5.64 9.40
CA LYS A 171 -1.98 -6.89 8.67
C LYS A 171 -0.69 -7.48 8.11
N GLN A 172 0.21 -6.65 7.59
CA GLN A 172 1.52 -7.08 7.13
C GLN A 172 2.41 -7.56 8.30
N VAL A 173 2.36 -6.88 9.45
CA VAL A 173 3.04 -7.34 10.67
C VAL A 173 2.51 -8.69 11.11
N PHE A 174 1.19 -8.86 11.17
CA PHE A 174 0.56 -10.12 11.54
C PHE A 174 0.92 -11.25 10.58
N ALA A 175 0.92 -10.98 9.27
CA ALA A 175 1.39 -11.90 8.23
C ALA A 175 2.82 -12.39 8.50
N ASN A 176 3.73 -11.48 8.86
CA ASN A 176 5.12 -11.83 9.18
C ASN A 176 5.20 -12.65 10.48
N LEU A 177 4.41 -12.31 11.51
CA LEU A 177 4.35 -13.06 12.76
C LEU A 177 3.87 -14.50 12.55
N LEU A 178 2.94 -14.73 11.62
CA LEU A 178 2.49 -16.08 11.27
C LEU A 178 3.58 -16.91 10.59
N GLN A 179 4.60 -16.31 9.98
CA GLN A 179 5.72 -17.04 9.40
C GLN A 179 6.77 -17.47 10.43
N LEU A 180 6.69 -16.98 11.67
CA LEU A 180 7.62 -17.38 12.72
C LEU A 180 7.45 -18.88 13.07
N PRO A 181 8.55 -19.55 13.45
CA PRO A 181 8.51 -20.85 14.11
C PRO A 181 7.48 -20.92 15.26
N SER A 182 6.88 -22.10 15.46
CA SER A 182 5.79 -22.26 16.43
C SER A 182 6.18 -21.91 17.85
N ASP A 183 7.38 -22.28 18.27
CA ASP A 183 7.96 -21.94 19.58
C ASP A 183 8.05 -20.42 19.79
N LEU A 184 8.47 -19.66 18.77
CA LEU A 184 8.51 -18.20 18.84
C LEU A 184 7.11 -17.59 18.85
N ARG A 185 6.15 -18.16 18.10
CA ARG A 185 4.75 -17.69 18.13
C ARG A 185 4.11 -17.92 19.50
N ASP A 186 4.37 -19.07 20.12
CA ASP A 186 3.88 -19.40 21.47
C ASP A 186 4.50 -18.46 22.50
N PHE A 187 5.81 -18.20 22.38
CA PHE A 187 6.52 -17.25 23.23
C PHE A 187 5.93 -15.83 23.11
N LEU A 188 5.68 -15.35 21.90
CA LEU A 188 5.11 -14.01 21.64
C LEU A 188 3.66 -13.86 22.11
N SER A 189 2.90 -14.96 22.12
CA SER A 189 1.48 -14.97 22.50
C SER A 189 1.26 -14.89 24.01
N THR A 190 2.33 -14.96 24.81
CA THR A 190 2.29 -14.93 26.28
C THR A 190 2.54 -13.49 26.76
N PRO A 191 1.56 -12.79 27.38
CA PRO A 191 1.70 -11.39 27.78
C PRO A 191 2.89 -11.11 28.71
N GLU A 192 3.22 -12.06 29.58
CA GLU A 192 4.33 -11.99 30.53
C GLU A 192 5.69 -11.89 29.81
N ASN A 193 5.77 -12.35 28.56
CA ASN A 193 7.01 -12.33 27.78
C ASN A 193 7.34 -10.96 27.18
N GLN A 194 6.48 -9.96 27.36
CA GLN A 194 6.70 -8.61 26.86
C GLN A 194 8.02 -8.00 27.37
N SER A 195 8.45 -8.32 28.59
CA SER A 195 9.72 -7.87 29.17
C SER A 195 10.93 -8.40 28.39
N TYR A 196 10.92 -9.68 28.01
CA TYR A 196 11.97 -10.29 27.18
C TYR A 196 12.04 -9.65 25.79
N LEU A 197 10.88 -9.35 25.19
CA LEU A 197 10.84 -8.68 23.88
C LEU A 197 11.39 -7.26 23.94
N ARG A 198 11.09 -6.51 25.01
CA ARG A 198 11.67 -5.17 25.23
C ARG A 198 13.18 -5.26 25.39
N ALA A 199 13.67 -6.25 26.15
CA ALA A 199 15.11 -6.48 26.31
C ALA A 199 15.76 -6.82 24.97
N ALA A 200 15.21 -7.76 24.20
CA ALA A 200 15.71 -8.12 22.87
C ALA A 200 15.76 -6.91 21.93
N LYS A 201 14.72 -6.06 21.93
CA LYS A 201 14.69 -4.81 21.17
C LYS A 201 15.83 -3.88 21.57
N HIS A 202 15.98 -3.60 22.87
CA HIS A 202 17.07 -2.75 23.37
C HIS A 202 18.45 -3.30 22.99
N ILE A 203 18.65 -4.62 23.12
CA ILE A 203 19.89 -5.28 22.73
C ILE A 203 20.17 -5.08 21.23
N SER A 204 19.16 -5.20 20.37
CA SER A 204 19.32 -5.01 18.92
C SER A 204 19.71 -3.58 18.50
N GLU A 205 19.46 -2.59 19.35
CA GLU A 205 19.79 -1.18 19.12
C GLU A 205 21.21 -0.81 19.63
N LEU A 206 21.89 -1.71 20.35
CA LEU A 206 23.24 -1.48 20.85
C LEU A 206 24.29 -1.58 19.73
N SER A 207 25.38 -0.82 19.87
CA SER A 207 26.54 -1.00 19.00
C SER A 207 27.22 -2.35 19.25
N VAL A 208 27.93 -2.86 18.26
CA VAL A 208 28.64 -4.15 18.33
C VAL A 208 29.63 -4.17 19.50
N GLU A 209 30.29 -3.06 19.78
CA GLU A 209 31.23 -2.91 20.89
C GLU A 209 30.51 -3.05 22.24
N LYS A 210 29.35 -2.39 22.39
CA LYS A 210 28.54 -2.50 23.61
C LYS A 210 28.01 -3.90 23.81
N LEU A 211 27.59 -4.57 22.74
CA LEU A 211 27.14 -5.96 22.78
C LEU A 211 28.24 -6.92 23.25
N ARG A 212 29.47 -6.75 22.75
CA ARG A 212 30.62 -7.56 23.18
C ARG A 212 30.94 -7.36 24.65
N ALA A 213 31.01 -6.11 25.11
CA ALA A 213 31.26 -5.81 26.52
C ALA A 213 30.17 -6.40 27.43
N LEU A 214 28.91 -6.37 26.99
CA LEU A 214 27.79 -6.96 27.71
C LEU A 214 27.92 -8.49 27.77
N ALA A 215 28.29 -9.13 26.66
CA ALA A 215 28.54 -10.57 26.61
C ALA A 215 29.70 -11.00 27.51
N GLU A 216 30.81 -10.26 27.50
CA GLU A 216 31.96 -10.49 28.40
C GLU A 216 31.53 -10.37 29.87
N SER A 217 30.80 -9.31 30.22
CA SER A 217 30.31 -9.13 31.60
C SER A 217 29.36 -10.22 32.07
N LEU A 218 28.53 -10.78 31.18
CA LEU A 218 27.64 -11.89 31.49
C LEU A 218 28.42 -13.20 31.65
N LEU A 219 29.47 -13.40 30.85
CA LEU A 219 30.34 -14.57 30.93
C LEU A 219 31.05 -14.60 32.29
N ASP A 220 31.62 -13.46 32.71
CA ASP A 220 32.32 -13.29 33.99
C ASP A 220 31.39 -13.51 35.20
N LEU A 221 30.08 -13.25 35.07
CA LEU A 221 29.09 -13.51 36.12
C LEU A 221 28.71 -15.00 36.26
N THR A 222 29.06 -15.82 35.26
CA THR A 222 28.70 -17.25 35.21
C THR A 222 29.88 -18.19 35.43
N LEU A 223 31.10 -17.64 35.62
CA LEU A 223 32.35 -18.36 35.92
C LEU A 223 32.72 -18.21 37.41
#